data_AF-A0A356QND5-F1
#
_entry.id   AF-A0A356QND5-F1
#
_cell.length_a   1.000
_cell.length_b   1.000
_cell.length_c   1.000
_cell.angle_alpha   90.00
_cell.angle_beta   90.00
_cell.angle_gamma   90.00
#
_symmetry.space_group_name_H-M   'P 1'
#
loop_
_entity.id
_entity.type
_entity.pdbx_description
1 polymer ?
#
loop_
_entity_poly.entity_id
_entity_poly.type
_entity_poly.pdbx_seq_one_letter_code
_entity_poly.pdbx_strand_id
1 'polypeptide(L)'
;MEADTSKSFTHLHCHSHYSLLDGASSIDRLVHRASELGMNSLALTDHGNLHGALEFYSKAKNVGLNPIIGYEAYIAPGSRFQKDAGSQKEASYHLTLLAQNRTGFANLLKLATKASLEGFYFKPRIDREILAAHSEGLVCLSGCLSSEFSRALIGSSREQNDSLNQGRQVASWFQKIFGDRYFIEVQDNGLDLQRQGTAAAIDLSNEMGIPPV
;
A
#
# COMPACT_ATOMS: atom_id res chain seq x y z
N MET A 1 -25.76 24.64 4.00
CA MET A 1 -25.03 24.37 2.75
C MET A 1 -24.99 22.86 2.63
N GLU A 2 -25.78 22.29 1.73
CA GLU A 2 -25.64 20.87 1.38
C GLU A 2 -24.32 20.72 0.63
N ALA A 3 -23.44 19.84 1.12
CA ALA A 3 -22.20 19.52 0.41
C ALA A 3 -22.58 18.91 -0.94
N ASP A 4 -22.03 19.44 -2.03
CA ASP A 4 -22.11 18.83 -3.35
C ASP A 4 -21.45 17.45 -3.29
N THR A 5 -22.28 16.40 -3.25
CA THR A 5 -21.86 14.99 -3.14
C THR A 5 -21.46 14.39 -4.48
N SER A 6 -21.40 15.17 -5.56
CA SER A 6 -21.23 14.63 -6.91
C SER A 6 -19.89 13.93 -7.15
N LYS A 7 -18.85 14.17 -6.33
CA LYS A 7 -17.60 13.38 -6.30
C LYS A 7 -17.01 13.33 -4.89
N SER A 8 -17.28 12.27 -4.14
CA SER A 8 -16.60 11.97 -2.88
C SER A 8 -15.23 11.33 -3.14
N PHE A 9 -14.24 11.63 -2.31
CA PHE A 9 -12.90 11.06 -2.37
C PHE A 9 -12.43 10.63 -0.97
N THR A 10 -11.61 9.59 -0.90
CA THR A 10 -10.98 9.11 0.34
C THR A 10 -9.54 8.74 0.05
N HIS A 11 -8.61 9.24 0.86
CA HIS A 11 -7.23 8.80 0.82
C HIS A 11 -7.10 7.39 1.42
N LEU A 12 -6.70 6.43 0.58
CA LEU A 12 -6.44 5.04 0.98
C LEU A 12 -4.95 4.75 1.26
N HIS A 13 -4.06 5.62 0.80
CA HIS A 13 -2.63 5.57 1.05
C HIS A 13 -2.21 6.90 1.70
N CYS A 14 -1.96 6.88 3.01
CA CYS A 14 -1.66 8.09 3.76
C CYS A 14 -0.74 7.79 4.95
N HIS A 15 0.30 8.61 5.11
CA HIS A 15 1.30 8.48 6.18
C HIS A 15 1.05 9.51 7.27
N SER A 16 1.25 9.08 8.52
CA SER A 16 1.33 9.96 9.67
C SER A 16 2.77 10.09 10.16
N HIS A 17 2.97 10.91 11.19
CA HIS A 17 4.21 10.99 11.96
C HIS A 17 4.71 9.65 12.55
N TYR A 18 3.88 8.60 12.58
CA TYR A 18 4.33 7.25 12.94
C TYR A 18 5.14 6.54 11.83
N SER A 19 5.13 7.07 10.60
CA SER A 19 6.15 6.79 9.59
C SER A 19 7.44 7.54 9.92
N LEU A 20 8.13 7.09 10.97
CA LEU A 20 9.32 7.76 11.50
C LEU A 20 10.37 8.02 10.42
N LEU A 21 10.98 9.20 10.46
CA LEU A 21 11.98 9.71 9.50
C LEU A 21 11.43 10.11 8.12
N ASP A 22 10.11 10.09 7.93
CA ASP A 22 9.47 10.53 6.67
C ASP A 22 8.17 11.32 6.93
N GLY A 23 7.20 10.69 7.59
CA GLY A 23 5.89 11.28 7.84
C GLY A 23 5.94 12.53 8.74
N ALA A 24 5.35 13.62 8.25
CA ALA A 24 5.31 14.91 8.97
C ALA A 24 3.94 15.23 9.58
N SER A 25 2.87 14.56 9.15
CA SER A 25 1.50 14.88 9.53
C SER A 25 1.10 14.21 10.84
N SER A 26 0.70 14.98 11.84
CA SER A 26 0.11 14.42 13.07
C SER A 26 -1.25 13.78 12.77
N ILE A 27 -1.64 12.77 13.56
CA ILE A 27 -2.94 12.11 13.41
C ILE A 27 -4.08 13.12 13.55
N ASP A 28 -4.01 14.03 14.52
CA ASP A 28 -5.03 15.08 14.71
C ASP A 28 -5.21 15.93 13.44
N ARG A 29 -4.10 16.37 12.83
CA ARG A 29 -4.15 17.21 11.62
C ARG A 29 -4.74 16.44 10.45
N LEU A 30 -4.37 15.17 10.26
CA LEU A 30 -4.92 14.34 9.19
C LEU A 30 -6.44 14.15 9.34
N VAL A 31 -6.88 13.78 10.54
CA VAL A 31 -8.28 13.51 10.87
C VAL A 31 -9.14 14.77 10.71
N HIS A 32 -8.71 15.90 11.29
CA HIS A 32 -9.45 17.15 11.15
C HIS A 32 -9.48 17.64 9.70
N ARG A 33 -8.35 17.53 8.98
CA ARG A 33 -8.31 17.97 7.58
C ARG A 33 -9.24 17.15 6.69
N ALA A 34 -9.30 15.83 6.87
CA ALA A 34 -10.23 14.98 6.13
C ALA A 34 -11.70 15.36 6.41
N SER A 35 -12.04 15.66 7.67
CA SER A 35 -13.37 16.14 8.04
C SER A 35 -13.72 17.50 7.42
N GLU A 36 -12.81 18.48 7.46
CA GLU A 36 -12.98 19.80 6.83
C GLU A 36 -13.21 19.71 5.31
N LEU A 37 -12.58 18.73 4.67
CA LEU A 37 -12.73 18.47 3.23
C LEU A 37 -14.02 17.70 2.89
N GLY A 38 -14.85 17.37 3.88
CA GLY A 38 -16.10 16.64 3.67
C GLY A 38 -15.91 15.16 3.35
N MET A 39 -14.74 14.57 3.63
CA MET A 39 -14.52 13.15 3.47
C MET A 39 -15.31 12.36 4.51
N ASN A 40 -15.77 11.16 4.17
CA ASN A 40 -16.43 10.24 5.08
C ASN A 40 -15.49 9.18 5.67
N SER A 41 -14.34 8.94 5.04
CA SER A 41 -13.33 7.99 5.47
C SER A 41 -11.91 8.52 5.27
N LEU A 42 -10.97 7.89 5.97
CA LEU A 42 -9.54 8.10 5.80
C LEU A 42 -8.83 6.78 6.12
N ALA A 43 -7.80 6.43 5.38
CA ALA A 43 -6.89 5.34 5.74
C ALA A 43 -5.61 5.86 6.40
N LEU A 44 -5.02 5.01 7.24
CA LEU A 44 -3.66 5.20 7.76
C LEU A 44 -2.81 4.00 7.35
N THR A 45 -1.76 4.24 6.56
CA THR A 45 -0.88 3.22 5.97
C THR A 45 0.59 3.54 6.26
N ASP A 46 0.97 3.58 7.53
CA ASP A 46 2.34 3.94 7.91
C ASP A 46 3.39 2.92 7.44
N HIS A 47 4.61 3.41 7.21
CA HIS A 47 5.73 2.62 6.70
C HIS A 47 6.15 1.51 7.68
N GLY A 48 5.87 0.26 7.30
CA GLY A 48 6.38 -0.93 7.99
C GLY A 48 5.95 -1.07 9.45
N ASN A 49 4.97 -0.28 9.93
CA ASN A 49 4.49 -0.36 11.31
C ASN A 49 2.99 -0.05 11.46
N LEU A 50 2.44 -0.32 12.65
CA LEU A 50 1.05 -0.05 13.03
C LEU A 50 0.96 0.80 14.31
N HIS A 51 2.01 1.55 14.64
CA HIS A 51 2.12 2.24 15.94
C HIS A 51 1.00 3.26 16.17
N GLY A 52 0.59 3.97 15.12
CA GLY A 52 -0.48 4.97 15.17
C GLY A 52 -1.90 4.42 15.07
N ALA A 53 -2.09 3.11 14.85
CA ALA A 53 -3.38 2.55 14.43
C ALA A 53 -4.51 2.81 15.45
N LEU A 54 -4.26 2.60 16.75
CA LEU A 54 -5.28 2.77 17.80
C LEU A 54 -5.59 4.24 18.07
N GLU A 55 -4.56 5.10 18.09
CA GLU A 55 -4.75 6.54 18.23
C GLU A 55 -5.59 7.08 17.07
N PHE A 56 -5.23 6.73 15.84
CA PHE A 56 -5.95 7.12 14.64
C PHE A 56 -7.39 6.63 14.64
N TYR A 57 -7.62 5.35 14.97
CA TYR A 57 -8.96 4.78 15.04
C TYR A 57 -9.85 5.58 16.00
N SER A 58 -9.35 5.86 17.21
CA SER A 58 -10.09 6.60 18.24
C SER A 58 -10.40 8.03 17.78
N LYS A 59 -9.39 8.76 17.29
CA LYS A 59 -9.53 10.15 16.87
C LYS A 59 -10.45 10.31 15.66
N ALA A 60 -10.31 9.46 14.65
CA ALA A 60 -11.19 9.46 13.48
C ALA A 60 -12.65 9.22 13.86
N LYS A 61 -12.92 8.23 14.74
CA LYS A 61 -14.27 7.95 15.24
C LYS A 61 -14.88 9.14 15.98
N ASN A 62 -14.10 9.85 16.80
CA ASN A 62 -14.58 10.99 17.58
C ASN A 62 -15.08 12.16 16.73
N VAL A 63 -14.59 12.29 15.48
CA VAL A 63 -15.04 13.31 14.53
C VAL A 63 -16.01 12.76 13.47
N GLY A 64 -16.49 11.53 13.63
CA GLY A 64 -17.45 10.90 12.72
C GLY A 64 -16.86 10.38 11.41
N LEU A 65 -15.53 10.30 11.26
CA LEU A 65 -14.90 9.65 10.12
C LEU A 65 -14.93 8.12 10.28
N ASN A 66 -15.01 7.40 9.15
CA ASN A 66 -14.80 5.97 9.09
C ASN A 66 -13.29 5.66 8.94
N PRO A 67 -12.60 5.18 10.00
CA PRO A 67 -11.18 4.86 9.92
C PRO A 67 -10.94 3.56 9.17
N ILE A 68 -9.98 3.58 8.24
CA ILE A 68 -9.45 2.40 7.56
C ILE A 68 -8.04 2.14 8.08
N ILE A 69 -7.83 1.04 8.78
CA ILE A 69 -6.50 0.66 9.27
C ILE A 69 -5.76 -0.06 8.15
N GLY A 70 -4.61 0.47 7.77
CA GLY A 70 -3.75 -0.11 6.77
C GLY A 70 -2.29 -0.21 7.22
N TYR A 71 -1.46 -0.66 6.29
CA TYR A 71 -0.05 -0.97 6.50
C TYR A 71 0.65 -0.87 5.16
N GLU A 72 1.59 0.07 5.00
CA GLU A 72 2.47 0.03 3.84
C GLU A 72 3.66 -0.87 4.18
N ALA A 73 3.56 -2.12 3.75
CA ALA A 73 4.54 -3.16 4.04
C ALA A 73 5.81 -2.95 3.23
N TYR A 74 6.96 -3.28 3.84
CA TYR A 74 8.15 -3.61 3.07
C TYR A 74 8.12 -5.11 2.73
N ILE A 75 8.19 -5.48 1.45
CA ILE A 75 8.24 -6.87 1.00
C ILE A 75 9.63 -7.20 0.44
N ALA A 76 10.26 -8.25 0.95
CA ALA A 76 11.55 -8.72 0.44
C ALA A 76 11.41 -9.27 -0.99
N PRO A 77 12.41 -9.06 -1.89
CA PRO A 77 12.38 -9.65 -3.23
C PRO A 77 12.38 -11.18 -3.22
N GLY A 78 12.96 -11.78 -2.18
CA GLY A 78 12.99 -13.22 -1.94
C GLY A 78 12.46 -13.53 -0.54
N SER A 79 13.23 -14.32 0.21
CA SER A 79 12.87 -14.65 1.59
C SER A 79 13.12 -13.47 2.54
N ARG A 80 12.22 -13.25 3.51
CA ARG A 80 12.43 -12.26 4.58
C ARG A 80 13.70 -12.51 5.40
N PHE A 81 14.21 -13.75 5.41
CA PHE A 81 15.44 -14.13 6.11
C PHE A 81 16.73 -13.82 5.35
N GLN A 82 16.66 -13.52 4.05
CA GLN A 82 17.84 -13.19 3.23
C GLN A 82 18.31 -11.75 3.49
N LYS A 83 19.64 -11.57 3.60
CA LYS A 83 20.31 -10.31 3.97
C LYS A 83 21.56 -10.06 3.12
N ASP A 84 21.39 -10.14 1.81
CA ASP A 84 22.44 -10.06 0.78
C ASP A 84 22.35 -8.82 -0.12
N ALA A 85 21.32 -7.99 0.03
CA ALA A 85 21.15 -6.76 -0.73
C ALA A 85 22.18 -5.68 -0.35
N GLY A 86 22.70 -4.95 -1.35
CA GLY A 86 23.70 -3.90 -1.15
C GLY A 86 23.12 -2.58 -0.63
N SER A 87 21.80 -2.39 -0.73
CA SER A 87 21.12 -1.18 -0.26
C SER A 87 19.70 -1.45 0.24
N GLN A 88 19.14 -0.48 0.99
CA GLN A 88 17.74 -0.54 1.45
C GLN A 88 16.75 -0.58 0.27
N LYS A 89 17.04 0.11 -0.83
CA LYS A 89 16.19 0.14 -2.03
C LYS A 89 16.11 -1.24 -2.70
N GLU A 90 17.21 -1.97 -2.71
CA GLU A 90 17.29 -3.34 -3.25
C GLU A 90 16.71 -4.38 -2.28
N ALA A 91 16.77 -4.12 -0.97
CA ALA A 91 16.35 -5.06 0.05
C ALA A 91 14.81 -5.24 0.15
N SER A 92 14.02 -4.32 -0.42
CA SER A 92 12.56 -4.37 -0.33
C SER A 92 11.81 -3.52 -1.37
N TYR A 93 10.59 -3.93 -1.65
CA TYR A 93 9.55 -3.13 -2.31
C TYR A 93 8.50 -2.64 -1.30
N HIS A 94 7.71 -1.65 -1.70
CA HIS A 94 6.53 -1.21 -0.93
C HIS A 94 5.26 -1.96 -1.37
N LEU A 95 4.31 -2.16 -0.45
CA LEU A 95 3.00 -2.74 -0.74
C LEU A 95 1.93 -2.18 0.20
N THR A 96 0.87 -1.61 -0.36
CA THR A 96 -0.24 -1.03 0.42
C THR A 96 -1.26 -2.11 0.78
N LEU A 97 -1.48 -2.34 2.07
CA LEU A 97 -2.47 -3.27 2.59
C LEU A 97 -3.50 -2.56 3.47
N LEU A 98 -4.77 -2.91 3.33
CA LEU A 98 -5.88 -2.34 4.12
C LEU A 98 -6.68 -3.46 4.79
N ALA A 99 -7.02 -3.30 6.06
CA ALA A 99 -7.90 -4.25 6.75
C ALA A 99 -9.36 -4.03 6.33
N GLN A 100 -9.94 -4.98 5.62
CA GLN A 100 -11.36 -4.97 5.24
C GLN A 100 -12.27 -5.29 6.43
N ASN A 101 -11.77 -6.09 7.38
CA ASN A 101 -12.52 -6.56 8.54
C ASN A 101 -11.59 -6.91 9.71
N ARG A 102 -12.17 -7.45 10.80
CA ARG A 102 -11.42 -7.84 12.01
C ARG A 102 -10.34 -8.89 11.74
N THR A 103 -10.61 -9.86 10.87
CA THR A 103 -9.62 -10.87 10.47
C THR A 103 -8.45 -10.22 9.75
N GLY A 104 -8.75 -9.29 8.83
CA GLY A 104 -7.74 -8.46 8.17
C GLY A 104 -6.85 -7.70 9.16
N PHE A 105 -7.46 -7.01 10.13
CA PHE A 105 -6.69 -6.30 11.16
C PHE A 105 -5.80 -7.25 11.98
N ALA A 106 -6.31 -8.41 12.40
CA ALA A 106 -5.52 -9.42 13.09
C ALA A 106 -4.35 -9.94 12.23
N ASN A 107 -4.56 -10.05 10.92
CA ASN A 107 -3.52 -10.45 9.99
C ASN A 107 -2.47 -9.34 9.76
N LEU A 108 -2.86 -8.06 9.72
CA LEU A 108 -1.90 -6.94 9.70
C LEU A 108 -0.99 -6.98 10.94
N LEU A 109 -1.55 -7.25 12.13
CA LEU A 109 -0.77 -7.38 13.35
C LEU A 109 0.26 -8.52 13.26
N LYS A 110 -0.13 -9.69 12.74
CA LYS A 110 0.79 -10.82 12.52
C LYS A 110 1.89 -10.46 11.53
N LEU A 111 1.54 -9.83 10.41
CA LEU A 111 2.49 -9.40 9.38
C LEU A 111 3.50 -8.41 9.94
N ALA A 112 3.05 -7.33 10.60
CA ALA A 112 3.93 -6.32 11.19
C ALA A 112 4.85 -6.91 12.27
N THR A 113 4.34 -7.86 13.08
CA THR A 113 5.11 -8.57 14.10
C THR A 113 6.19 -9.44 13.45
N LYS A 114 5.83 -10.29 12.48
CA LYS A 114 6.78 -11.15 11.76
C LYS A 114 7.82 -10.34 10.98
N ALA A 115 7.41 -9.24 10.38
CA ALA A 115 8.32 -8.33 9.68
C ALA A 115 9.43 -7.82 10.61
N SER A 116 9.08 -7.51 11.86
CA SER A 116 10.00 -7.00 12.87
C SER A 116 10.84 -8.10 13.53
N LEU A 117 10.25 -9.25 13.86
CA LEU A 117 10.92 -10.33 14.59
C LEU A 117 11.74 -11.26 13.69
N GLU A 118 11.30 -11.49 12.46
CA GLU A 118 11.89 -12.47 11.54
C GLU A 118 12.59 -11.79 10.35
N GLY A 119 11.95 -10.77 9.77
CA GLY A 119 12.36 -10.19 8.49
C GLY A 119 13.19 -8.91 8.54
N PHE A 120 13.55 -8.46 9.75
CA PHE A 120 14.25 -7.19 9.91
C PHE A 120 15.65 -7.23 9.30
N TYR A 121 15.91 -6.31 8.38
CA TYR A 121 17.23 -6.07 7.82
C TYR A 121 17.58 -4.57 7.85
N PHE A 122 17.21 -3.81 6.82
CA PHE A 122 17.23 -2.34 6.86
C PHE A 122 15.89 -1.75 7.34
N LYS A 123 14.81 -2.48 7.09
CA LYS A 123 13.42 -2.20 7.45
C LYS A 123 12.79 -3.51 7.92
N PRO A 124 11.67 -3.49 8.67
CA PRO A 124 10.91 -4.69 8.99
C PRO A 124 10.22 -5.19 7.71
N ARG A 125 10.64 -6.33 7.16
CA ARG A 125 10.15 -6.84 5.88
C ARG A 125 9.31 -8.09 6.04
N ILE A 126 8.20 -8.18 5.31
CA ILE A 126 7.51 -9.43 5.04
C ILE A 126 8.09 -10.09 3.79
N ASP A 127 7.56 -11.26 3.43
CA ASP A 127 7.75 -11.87 2.12
C ASP A 127 6.42 -12.43 1.58
N ARG A 128 6.47 -12.93 0.36
CA ARG A 128 5.32 -13.53 -0.33
C ARG A 128 4.74 -14.74 0.41
N GLU A 129 5.55 -15.50 1.15
CA GLU A 129 5.10 -16.66 1.92
C GLU A 129 4.14 -16.24 3.04
N ILE A 130 4.60 -15.35 3.93
CA ILE A 130 3.76 -14.94 5.06
C ILE A 130 2.61 -14.02 4.63
N LEU A 131 2.78 -13.28 3.53
CA LEU A 131 1.69 -12.50 2.93
C LEU A 131 0.55 -13.41 2.47
N ALA A 132 0.86 -14.49 1.74
CA ALA A 132 -0.14 -15.46 1.31
C ALA A 132 -0.84 -16.12 2.50
N ALA A 133 -0.06 -16.54 3.51
CA ALA A 133 -0.59 -17.19 4.72
C ALA A 133 -1.47 -16.29 5.60
N HIS A 134 -1.36 -14.96 5.45
CA HIS A 134 -2.11 -13.97 6.23
C HIS A 134 -2.90 -13.01 5.33
N SER A 135 -3.29 -13.45 4.13
CA SER A 135 -3.99 -12.61 3.15
C SER A 135 -5.49 -12.43 3.44
N GLU A 136 -6.11 -13.29 4.24
CA GLU A 136 -7.55 -13.24 4.52
C GLU A 136 -7.97 -11.90 5.15
N GLY A 137 -9.04 -11.30 4.63
CA GLY A 137 -9.59 -10.04 5.15
C GLY A 137 -8.78 -8.78 4.81
N LEU A 138 -7.76 -8.88 3.95
CA LEU A 138 -6.94 -7.76 3.49
C LEU A 138 -7.32 -7.31 2.08
N VAL A 139 -7.39 -6.01 1.84
CA VAL A 139 -7.34 -5.41 0.51
C VAL A 139 -5.89 -5.06 0.19
N CYS A 140 -5.46 -5.27 -1.05
CA CYS A 140 -4.09 -5.06 -1.51
C CYS A 140 -4.10 -4.12 -2.71
N LEU A 141 -3.32 -3.05 -2.64
CA LEU A 141 -3.11 -2.15 -3.77
C LEU A 141 -1.72 -2.41 -4.37
N SER A 142 -1.55 -2.24 -5.68
CA SER A 142 -0.28 -2.51 -6.36
C SER A 142 0.89 -1.64 -5.88
N GLY A 143 0.63 -0.60 -5.08
CA GLY A 143 1.62 0.19 -4.38
C GLY A 143 2.13 1.40 -5.17
N CYS A 144 2.92 2.23 -4.47
CA CYS A 144 3.53 3.44 -5.01
C CYS A 144 4.66 3.14 -6.04
N LEU A 145 5.41 4.18 -6.43
CA LEU A 145 6.55 4.05 -7.36
C LEU A 145 7.65 3.08 -6.87
N SER A 146 7.73 2.86 -5.56
CA SER A 146 8.65 1.92 -4.93
C SER A 146 8.13 0.48 -4.82
N SER A 147 6.93 0.20 -5.35
CA SER A 147 6.36 -1.14 -5.34
C SER A 147 7.00 -2.07 -6.37
N GLU A 148 6.82 -3.38 -6.17
CA GLU A 148 7.30 -4.39 -7.10
C GLU A 148 6.65 -4.21 -8.48
N PHE A 149 5.34 -3.92 -8.51
CA PHE A 149 4.58 -3.73 -9.73
C PHE A 149 5.05 -2.49 -10.50
N SER A 150 5.13 -1.33 -9.84
CA SER A 150 5.58 -0.09 -10.47
C SER A 150 7.02 -0.20 -10.98
N ARG A 151 7.92 -0.82 -10.19
CA ARG A 151 9.31 -1.02 -10.61
C ARG A 151 9.45 -2.02 -11.75
N ALA A 152 8.60 -3.04 -11.84
CA ALA A 152 8.56 -3.95 -12.99
C ALA A 152 8.15 -3.23 -14.27
N LEU A 153 7.18 -2.30 -14.18
CA LEU A 153 6.71 -1.51 -15.32
C LEU A 153 7.71 -0.44 -15.77
N ILE A 154 8.38 0.19 -14.82
CA ILE A 154 9.35 1.27 -15.06
C ILE A 154 10.76 0.72 -15.33
N GLY A 155 10.98 -0.56 -15.03
CA GLY A 155 12.29 -1.21 -14.97
C GLY A 155 13.13 -1.12 -16.24
N SER A 156 14.43 -1.36 -16.06
CA SER A 156 15.55 -1.12 -16.99
C SER A 156 15.57 -1.95 -18.29
N SER A 157 14.48 -2.62 -18.64
CA SER A 157 14.33 -3.35 -19.90
C SER A 157 14.39 -2.36 -21.06
N ARG A 158 15.28 -2.60 -22.04
CA ARG A 158 15.34 -1.79 -23.27
C ARG A 158 14.07 -1.92 -24.12
N GLU A 159 13.26 -2.95 -23.86
CA GLU A 159 12.06 -3.28 -24.60
C GLU A 159 10.81 -3.19 -23.73
N GLN A 160 9.84 -2.41 -24.17
CA GLN A 160 8.57 -2.15 -23.49
C GLN A 160 7.77 -3.44 -23.20
N ASN A 161 7.86 -4.43 -24.09
CA ASN A 161 7.16 -5.70 -23.96
C ASN A 161 7.65 -6.52 -22.74
N ASP A 162 8.94 -6.46 -22.43
CA ASP A 162 9.51 -7.17 -21.28
C ASP A 162 9.02 -6.58 -19.95
N SER A 163 8.96 -5.25 -19.86
CA SER A 163 8.44 -4.56 -18.67
C SER A 163 6.96 -4.86 -18.44
N LEU A 164 6.14 -4.87 -19.50
CA LEU A 164 4.73 -5.26 -19.41
C LEU A 164 4.55 -6.72 -18.98
N ASN A 165 5.38 -7.63 -19.50
CA ASN A 165 5.36 -9.03 -19.09
C ASN A 165 5.73 -9.22 -17.61
N GLN A 166 6.73 -8.50 -17.11
CA GLN A 166 7.09 -8.52 -15.70
C GLN A 166 5.97 -7.95 -14.83
N GLY A 167 5.41 -6.79 -15.19
CA GLY A 167 4.27 -6.19 -14.50
C GLY A 167 3.08 -7.14 -14.41
N ARG A 168 2.75 -7.82 -15.52
CA ARG A 168 1.70 -8.84 -15.57
C ARG A 168 1.97 -10.02 -14.65
N GLN A 169 3.20 -10.52 -14.59
CA GLN A 169 3.56 -11.63 -13.71
C GLN A 169 3.41 -11.25 -12.23
N VAL A 170 3.84 -10.04 -11.87
CA VAL A 170 3.68 -9.49 -10.52
C VAL A 170 2.20 -9.35 -10.16
N ALA A 171 1.41 -8.68 -11.01
CA ALA A 171 -0.02 -8.50 -10.81
C ALA A 171 -0.77 -9.84 -10.73
N SER A 172 -0.41 -10.81 -11.57
CA SER A 172 -1.04 -12.14 -11.57
C SER A 172 -0.80 -12.88 -10.26
N TRP A 173 0.39 -12.73 -9.65
CA TRP A 173 0.67 -13.32 -8.35
C TRP A 173 -0.21 -12.72 -7.27
N PHE A 174 -0.31 -11.39 -7.19
CA PHE A 174 -1.17 -10.72 -6.21
C PHE A 174 -2.66 -11.01 -6.45
N GLN A 175 -3.14 -10.97 -7.69
CA GLN A 175 -4.52 -11.31 -8.04
C GLN A 175 -4.87 -12.76 -7.65
N LYS A 176 -3.94 -13.71 -7.80
CA LYS A 176 -4.15 -15.09 -7.34
C LYS A 176 -4.35 -15.21 -5.83
N ILE A 177 -3.68 -14.37 -5.04
CA ILE A 177 -3.76 -14.39 -3.57
C ILE A 177 -4.96 -13.60 -3.05
N PHE A 178 -5.21 -12.43 -3.61
CA PHE A 178 -6.20 -11.48 -3.10
C PHE A 178 -7.54 -11.55 -3.83
N GLY A 179 -7.59 -12.07 -5.06
CA GLY A 179 -8.79 -12.15 -5.87
C GLY A 179 -9.32 -10.78 -6.25
N ASP A 180 -10.60 -10.55 -5.96
CA ASP A 180 -11.32 -9.28 -6.12
C ASP A 180 -10.88 -8.18 -5.14
N ARG A 181 -10.03 -8.53 -4.16
CA ARG A 181 -9.44 -7.59 -3.20
C ARG A 181 -8.09 -7.02 -3.65
N TYR A 182 -7.70 -7.24 -4.90
CA TYR A 182 -6.49 -6.65 -5.49
C TYR A 182 -6.86 -5.52 -6.45
N PHE A 183 -6.17 -4.39 -6.34
CA PHE A 183 -6.41 -3.19 -7.15
C PHE A 183 -5.10 -2.63 -7.68
N ILE A 184 -5.16 -2.00 -8.86
CA ILE A 184 -4.03 -1.25 -9.41
C ILE A 184 -4.05 0.15 -8.79
N GLU A 185 -3.06 0.47 -7.96
CA GLU A 185 -2.92 1.77 -7.34
C GLU A 185 -2.40 2.80 -8.34
N VAL A 186 -3.13 3.90 -8.49
CA VAL A 186 -2.76 5.01 -9.37
C VAL A 186 -2.54 6.27 -8.55
N GLN A 187 -1.40 6.90 -8.77
CA GLN A 187 -1.01 8.14 -8.10
C GLN A 187 -0.43 9.10 -9.16
N ASP A 188 -0.74 10.39 -9.07
CA ASP A 188 -0.12 11.43 -9.91
C ASP A 188 0.37 12.59 -9.05
N ASN A 189 1.68 12.63 -8.83
CA ASN A 189 2.39 13.68 -8.12
C ASN A 189 3.08 14.66 -9.09
N GLY A 190 2.73 14.62 -10.39
CA GLY A 190 3.34 15.46 -11.42
C GLY A 190 4.74 15.01 -11.88
N LEU A 191 5.15 13.78 -11.56
CA LEU A 191 6.45 13.21 -11.93
C LEU A 191 6.35 12.44 -13.25
N ASP A 192 7.24 12.71 -14.21
CA ASP A 192 7.21 12.05 -15.53
C ASP A 192 7.37 10.53 -15.43
N LEU A 193 8.23 10.06 -14.54
CA LEU A 193 8.44 8.63 -14.30
C LEU A 193 7.16 7.95 -13.80
N GLN A 194 6.36 8.66 -13.00
CA GLN A 194 5.09 8.17 -12.49
C GLN A 194 4.04 8.14 -13.60
N ARG A 195 3.94 9.19 -14.43
CA ARG A 195 3.02 9.23 -15.59
C ARG A 195 3.28 8.08 -16.56
N GLN A 196 4.55 7.78 -16.84
CA GLN A 196 4.93 6.65 -17.68
C GLN A 196 4.49 5.31 -17.07
N GLY A 197 4.76 5.11 -15.76
CA GLY A 197 4.30 3.92 -15.04
C GLY A 197 2.78 3.79 -14.99
N THR A 198 2.05 4.90 -14.78
CA THR A 198 0.59 4.93 -14.72
C THR A 198 -0.04 4.52 -16.04
N ALA A 199 0.46 5.00 -17.19
CA ALA A 199 -0.09 4.60 -18.49
C ALA A 199 -0.02 3.07 -18.68
N ALA A 200 1.15 2.48 -18.44
CA ALA A 200 1.34 1.04 -18.51
C ALA A 200 0.51 0.26 -17.47
N ALA A 201 0.33 0.83 -16.27
CA ALA A 201 -0.50 0.25 -15.21
C ALA A 201 -1.99 0.21 -15.61
N ILE A 202 -2.50 1.27 -16.26
CA ILE A 202 -3.86 1.34 -16.77
C ILE A 202 -4.07 0.34 -17.91
N ASP A 203 -3.10 0.19 -18.81
CA ASP A 203 -3.18 -0.81 -19.89
C ASP A 203 -3.30 -2.23 -19.32
N LEU A 204 -2.44 -2.59 -18.34
CA LEU A 204 -2.53 -3.88 -17.65
C LEU A 204 -3.81 -4.03 -16.82
N SER A 205 -4.28 -2.96 -16.18
CA SER A 205 -5.55 -2.94 -15.43
C SER A 205 -6.71 -3.34 -16.33
N ASN A 206 -6.82 -2.72 -17.51
CA ASN A 206 -7.86 -3.03 -18.49
C ASN A 206 -7.73 -4.45 -19.04
N GLU A 207 -6.51 -4.88 -19.36
CA GLU A 207 -6.26 -6.20 -19.93
C GLU A 207 -6.57 -7.33 -18.94
N MET A 208 -6.17 -7.17 -17.68
CA MET A 208 -6.32 -8.20 -16.64
C MET A 208 -7.67 -8.12 -15.91
N GLY A 209 -8.48 -7.09 -16.17
CA GLY A 209 -9.73 -6.83 -15.47
C GLY A 209 -9.53 -6.51 -13.98
N ILE A 210 -8.40 -5.92 -13.62
CA ILE A 210 -8.09 -5.50 -12.24
C ILE A 210 -8.44 -4.03 -12.11
N PRO A 211 -9.41 -3.63 -11.27
CA PRO A 211 -9.84 -2.23 -11.21
C PRO A 211 -8.71 -1.31 -10.70
N PRO A 212 -8.58 -0.09 -11.26
CA PRO A 212 -7.70 0.92 -10.72
C PRO A 212 -8.35 1.64 -9.53
N VAL A 213 -7.53 2.12 -8.60
CA VAL A 213 -7.93 2.95 -7.45
C VAL A 213 -7.00 4.14 -7.25
#